data_AF-A0A7X5TC33-F1
#
_entry.id   AF-A0A7X5TC33-F1
#
_cell.length_a   1.000
_cell.length_b   1.000
_cell.length_c   1.000
_cell.angle_alpha   90.00
_cell.angle_beta   90.00
_cell.angle_gamma   90.00
#
_symmetry.space_group_name_H-M   'P 1'
#
loop_
_entity.id
_entity.type
_entity.pdbx_description
1 polymer ?
#
loop_
_entity_poly.entity_id
_entity_poly.type
_entity_poly.pdbx_seq_one_letter_code
_entity_poly.pdbx_strand_id
1 'polypeptide(L)'
;MTVTEISSKKKWDQVHSSLNSALAKEIHLMRETLANLHQEELSLLEHDMRRWKKIMRERSDLIIQLSNQRSKRMSATVALTKLAVQCEKHEMLPAEEETSCDILTKLDQVMALLERINLQNCRNDALFDQAKHKKAFPLYDSF
;
A
#
# COMPACT_ATOMS: atom_id res chain seq x y z
N MET A 1 -22.46 13.60 31.83
CA MET A 1 -21.24 13.50 31.02
C MET A 1 -20.11 14.20 31.72
N THR A 2 -19.12 13.46 32.19
CA THR A 2 -17.96 14.00 32.92
C THR A 2 -16.91 14.51 31.92
N VAL A 3 -16.09 15.49 32.32
CA VAL A 3 -15.02 16.08 31.47
C VAL A 3 -14.07 15.01 30.89
N THR A 4 -13.90 13.90 31.61
CA THR A 4 -13.14 12.72 31.21
C THR A 4 -13.76 11.96 30.03
N GLU A 5 -15.08 11.81 29.95
CA GLU A 5 -15.77 11.12 28.84
C GLU A 5 -15.68 11.92 27.54
N ILE A 6 -15.80 13.25 27.62
CA ILE A 6 -15.67 14.16 26.47
C ILE A 6 -14.25 14.13 25.92
N SER A 7 -13.24 14.04 26.79
CA SER A 7 -11.83 13.91 26.41
C SER A 7 -11.53 12.59 25.69
N SER A 8 -12.08 11.48 26.19
CA SER A 8 -11.90 10.15 25.59
C SER A 8 -12.58 10.03 24.22
N LYS A 9 -13.78 10.60 24.05
CA LYS A 9 -14.47 10.63 22.75
C LYS A 9 -13.69 11.42 21.70
N LYS A 10 -13.24 12.65 22.02
CA LYS A 10 -12.44 13.44 21.08
C LYS A 10 -11.17 12.73 20.62
N LYS A 11 -10.48 12.04 21.55
CA LYS A 11 -9.28 11.27 21.24
C LYS A 11 -9.59 10.05 20.35
N TRP A 12 -10.72 9.37 20.61
CA TRP A 12 -11.21 8.27 19.79
C TRP A 12 -11.43 8.70 18.33
N ASP A 13 -12.14 9.81 18.13
CA ASP A 13 -12.47 10.34 16.80
C ASP A 13 -11.20 10.80 16.07
N GLN A 14 -10.26 11.42 16.80
CA GLN A 14 -8.98 11.85 16.24
C GLN A 14 -8.12 10.68 15.74
N VAL A 15 -8.07 9.58 16.49
CA VAL A 15 -7.28 8.40 16.08
C VAL A 15 -7.95 7.71 14.87
N HIS A 16 -9.28 7.62 14.83
CA HIS A 16 -10.00 7.13 13.65
C HIS A 16 -9.77 7.98 12.40
N SER A 17 -9.81 9.30 12.53
CA SER A 17 -9.49 10.22 11.44
C SER A 17 -8.06 10.02 10.94
N SER A 18 -7.12 9.82 11.88
CA SER A 18 -5.70 9.56 11.56
C SER A 18 -5.52 8.23 10.83
N LEU A 19 -6.22 7.17 11.28
CA LEU A 19 -6.23 5.86 10.62
C LEU A 19 -6.80 5.98 9.20
N ASN A 20 -7.93 6.66 9.04
CA ASN A 20 -8.58 6.83 7.74
C ASN A 20 -7.68 7.60 6.75
N SER A 21 -7.03 8.67 7.24
CA SER A 21 -6.06 9.43 6.45
C SER A 21 -4.83 8.59 6.05
N ALA A 22 -4.31 7.78 6.97
CA ALA A 22 -3.19 6.89 6.70
C ALA A 22 -3.55 5.83 5.64
N LEU A 23 -4.73 5.21 5.75
CA LEU A 23 -5.26 4.26 4.78
C LEU A 23 -5.43 4.89 3.39
N ALA A 24 -6.02 6.08 3.32
CA ALA A 24 -6.20 6.79 2.05
C ALA A 24 -4.86 7.06 1.33
N LYS A 25 -3.84 7.49 2.09
CA LYS A 25 -2.49 7.72 1.56
C LYS A 25 -1.79 6.43 1.18
N GLU A 26 -1.94 5.37 1.97
CA GLU A 26 -1.41 4.04 1.65
C GLU A 26 -2.00 3.53 0.33
N ILE A 27 -3.32 3.60 0.16
CA ILE A 27 -4.01 3.20 -1.09
C ILE A 27 -3.49 4.00 -2.29
N HIS A 28 -3.34 5.32 -2.14
CA HIS A 28 -2.82 6.18 -3.20
C HIS A 28 -1.42 5.73 -3.64
N LEU A 29 -0.49 5.57 -2.69
CA LEU A 29 0.88 5.13 -2.96
C LEU A 29 0.93 3.71 -3.54
N MET A 30 0.04 2.81 -3.12
CA MET A 30 -0.07 1.47 -3.71
C MET A 30 -0.51 1.53 -5.17
N ARG A 31 -1.46 2.41 -5.52
CA ARG A 31 -1.86 2.62 -6.92
C ARG A 31 -0.71 3.19 -7.76
N GLU A 32 0.05 4.15 -7.22
CA GLU A 32 1.24 4.67 -7.90
C GLU A 32 2.33 3.60 -8.07
N THR A 33 2.53 2.75 -7.07
CA THR A 33 3.46 1.61 -7.14
C THR A 33 3.03 0.63 -8.23
N LEU A 34 1.73 0.32 -8.33
CA LEU A 34 1.21 -0.54 -9.38
C LEU A 34 1.40 0.08 -10.78
N ALA A 35 1.14 1.38 -10.93
CA ALA A 35 1.40 2.09 -12.19
C ALA A 35 2.89 2.07 -12.57
N ASN A 36 3.78 2.27 -11.59
CA ASN A 36 5.23 2.15 -11.77
C ASN A 36 5.64 0.73 -12.21
N LEU A 37 4.99 -0.31 -11.67
CA LEU A 37 5.21 -1.70 -12.08
C LEU A 37 4.76 -1.97 -13.52
N HIS A 38 3.61 -1.44 -13.94
CA HIS A 38 3.19 -1.53 -15.33
C HIS A 38 4.14 -0.78 -16.28
N GLN A 39 4.69 0.36 -15.85
CA GLN A 39 5.70 1.06 -16.66
C GLN A 39 7.00 0.26 -16.78
N GLU A 40 7.39 -0.47 -15.72
CA GLU A 40 8.52 -1.40 -15.82
C GLU A 40 8.24 -2.48 -16.86
N GLU A 41 7.07 -3.12 -16.82
CA GLU A 41 6.68 -4.14 -17.79
C GLU A 41 6.89 -3.65 -19.22
N LEU A 42 6.35 -2.47 -19.54
CA LEU A 42 6.52 -1.84 -20.85
C LEU A 42 7.99 -1.58 -21.19
N SER A 43 8.77 -1.08 -20.23
CA SER A 43 10.21 -0.81 -20.44
C SER A 43 11.02 -2.08 -20.67
N LEU A 44 10.64 -3.19 -20.02
CA LEU A 44 11.27 -4.50 -20.21
C LEU A 44 10.96 -5.06 -21.61
N LEU A 45 9.70 -4.93 -22.06
CA LEU A 45 9.25 -5.36 -23.39
C LEU A 45 9.88 -4.52 -24.51
N GLU A 46 10.02 -3.21 -24.31
CA GLU A 46 10.67 -2.28 -25.25
C GLU A 46 12.20 -2.34 -25.19
N HIS A 47 12.77 -3.08 -24.23
CA HIS A 47 14.20 -3.13 -23.94
C HIS A 47 14.84 -1.76 -23.63
N ASP A 48 14.06 -0.79 -23.16
CA ASP A 48 14.53 0.56 -22.79
C ASP A 48 15.11 0.57 -21.37
N MET A 49 16.42 0.31 -21.30
CA MET A 49 17.16 0.31 -20.04
C MET A 49 17.31 1.70 -19.40
N ARG A 50 17.17 2.80 -20.16
CA ARG A 50 17.23 4.15 -19.58
C ARG A 50 15.94 4.46 -18.84
N ARG A 51 14.81 4.15 -19.46
CA ARG A 51 13.48 4.28 -18.84
C ARG A 51 13.34 3.35 -17.64
N TRP A 52 13.79 2.10 -17.75
CA TRP A 52 13.80 1.14 -16.63
C TRP A 52 14.57 1.67 -15.41
N LYS A 53 15.78 2.23 -15.60
CA LYS A 53 16.56 2.84 -14.50
C LYS A 53 15.85 4.02 -13.83
N LYS A 54 15.08 4.81 -14.59
CA LYS A 54 14.27 5.89 -14.03
C LYS A 54 13.13 5.32 -13.17
N ILE A 55 12.40 4.35 -13.69
CA ILE A 55 11.30 3.68 -12.99
C ILE A 55 11.76 3.06 -11.67
N MET A 56 12.94 2.44 -11.64
CA MET A 56 13.51 1.86 -10.41
C MET A 56 13.84 2.88 -9.33
N ARG A 57 14.30 4.08 -9.71
CA ARG A 57 14.53 5.18 -8.76
C ARG A 57 13.21 5.67 -8.18
N GLU A 58 12.22 5.93 -9.04
CA GLU A 58 10.88 6.35 -8.61
C GLU A 58 10.23 5.31 -7.69
N ARG A 59 10.40 4.01 -7.99
CA ARG A 59 9.93 2.92 -7.13
C ARG A 59 10.54 2.96 -5.73
N SER A 60 11.82 3.28 -5.63
CA SER A 60 12.52 3.32 -4.34
C SER A 60 11.91 4.39 -3.44
N ASP A 61 11.62 5.57 -3.99
CA ASP A 61 10.94 6.65 -3.27
C ASP A 61 9.51 6.27 -2.87
N LEU A 62 8.76 5.62 -3.77
CA LEU A 62 7.41 5.11 -3.47
C LEU A 62 7.41 4.09 -2.33
N ILE A 63 8.36 3.15 -2.31
CA ILE A 63 8.50 2.15 -1.25
C ILE A 63 8.78 2.80 0.10
N ILE A 64 9.66 3.81 0.15
CA ILE A 64 9.96 4.55 1.38
C ILE A 64 8.69 5.25 1.89
N GLN A 65 7.97 5.94 1.01
CA GLN A 65 6.72 6.61 1.37
C GLN A 65 5.65 5.63 1.85
N LEU A 66 5.51 4.48 1.17
CA LEU A 66 4.56 3.45 1.52
C LEU A 66 4.87 2.83 2.89
N SER A 67 6.14 2.56 3.17
CA SER A 67 6.61 2.09 4.48
C SER A 67 6.25 3.09 5.59
N ASN A 68 6.46 4.38 5.35
CA ASN A 68 6.08 5.43 6.30
C ASN A 68 4.57 5.47 6.56
N GLN A 69 3.72 5.32 5.54
CA GLN A 69 2.26 5.29 5.76
C GLN A 69 1.82 4.02 6.48
N ARG A 70 2.40 2.86 6.18
CA ARG A 70 2.16 1.60 6.91
C ARG A 70 2.51 1.71 8.38
N SER A 71 3.63 2.36 8.69
CA SER A 71 4.03 2.64 10.07
C SER A 71 3.04 3.56 10.80
N LYS A 72 2.54 4.60 10.11
CA LYS A 72 1.48 5.48 10.65
C LYS A 72 0.18 4.74 10.89
N ARG A 73 -0.27 3.90 9.95
CA ARG A 73 -1.44 3.04 10.11
C ARG A 73 -1.28 2.12 11.31
N MET A 74 -0.15 1.41 11.41
CA MET A 74 0.14 0.54 12.55
C MET A 74 0.09 1.29 13.88
N SER A 75 0.71 2.47 13.93
CA SER A 75 0.71 3.32 15.12
C SER A 75 -0.72 3.76 15.52
N ALA A 76 -1.56 4.12 14.54
CA ALA A 76 -2.96 4.46 14.77
C ALA A 76 -3.77 3.25 15.26
N THR A 77 -3.59 2.07 14.65
CA THR A 77 -4.24 0.83 15.09
C THR A 77 -3.86 0.48 16.52
N VAL A 78 -2.57 0.54 16.88
CA VAL A 78 -2.10 0.30 18.26
C VAL A 78 -2.71 1.30 19.24
N ALA A 79 -2.84 2.57 18.85
CA ALA A 79 -3.48 3.59 19.67
C ALA A 79 -4.98 3.29 19.86
N LEU A 80 -5.70 2.84 18.82
CA LEU A 80 -7.09 2.41 18.91
C LEU A 80 -7.25 1.21 19.84
N THR A 81 -6.40 0.20 19.71
CA THR A 81 -6.43 -0.98 20.60
C THR A 81 -6.27 -0.57 22.06
N LYS A 82 -5.34 0.33 22.37
CA LYS A 82 -5.14 0.84 23.73
C LYS A 82 -6.37 1.62 24.23
N LEU A 83 -6.97 2.46 23.39
CA LEU A 83 -8.17 3.21 23.75
C LEU A 83 -9.39 2.31 23.94
N ALA A 84 -9.53 1.27 23.12
CA ALA A 84 -10.62 0.30 23.22
C ALA A 84 -10.58 -0.43 24.56
N VAL A 85 -9.38 -0.89 24.97
CA VAL A 85 -9.17 -1.50 26.30
C VAL A 85 -9.47 -0.50 27.43
N GLN A 86 -9.02 0.75 27.30
CA GLN A 86 -9.25 1.79 28.34
C GLN A 86 -10.71 2.20 28.49
N CYS A 87 -11.49 2.14 27.40
CA CYS A 87 -12.89 2.55 27.38
C CYS A 87 -13.86 1.36 27.47
N GLU A 88 -13.36 0.15 27.74
CA GLU A 88 -14.13 -1.10 27.73
C GLU A 88 -14.97 -1.29 26.46
N LYS A 89 -14.48 -0.76 25.33
CA LYS A 89 -15.14 -0.90 24.03
C LYS A 89 -14.77 -2.25 23.42
N HIS A 90 -15.78 -3.08 23.18
CA HIS A 90 -15.61 -4.34 22.46
C HIS A 90 -15.39 -4.13 20.95
N GLU A 91 -15.80 -2.99 20.40
CA GLU A 91 -15.67 -2.67 18.98
C GLU A 91 -14.57 -1.62 18.76
N MET A 92 -13.66 -1.90 17.80
CA MET A 92 -12.58 -1.00 17.40
C MET A 92 -13.00 -0.01 16.31
N LEU A 93 -14.19 -0.17 15.72
CA LEU A 93 -14.72 0.75 14.72
C LEU A 93 -15.51 1.88 15.39
N PRO A 94 -15.62 3.05 14.74
CA PRO A 94 -16.48 4.12 15.23
C PRO A 94 -17.95 3.71 15.22
N ALA A 95 -18.78 4.37 16.04
CA ALA A 95 -20.21 4.08 16.07
C ALA A 95 -20.91 4.65 14.82
N GLU A 96 -20.31 5.67 14.20
CA GLU A 96 -20.78 6.25 12.95
C GLU A 96 -20.58 5.27 11.79
N GLU A 97 -21.69 4.68 11.33
CA GLU A 97 -21.74 3.65 10.29
C GLU A 97 -20.98 4.03 9.01
N GLU A 98 -21.10 5.29 8.56
CA GLU A 98 -20.41 5.78 7.37
C GLU A 98 -18.87 5.72 7.52
N THR A 99 -18.35 6.14 8.67
CA THR A 99 -16.89 6.13 8.91
C THR A 99 -16.36 4.71 9.04
N SER A 100 -17.14 3.83 9.67
CA SER A 100 -16.83 2.40 9.80
C SER A 100 -16.80 1.69 8.46
N CYS A 101 -17.83 1.93 7.63
CA CYS A 101 -17.92 1.40 6.27
C CYS A 101 -16.75 1.89 5.40
N ASP A 102 -16.39 3.16 5.51
CA ASP A 102 -15.27 3.76 4.79
C ASP A 102 -13.92 3.14 5.18
N ILE A 103 -13.68 2.92 6.48
CA ILE A 103 -12.46 2.23 6.97
C ILE A 103 -12.39 0.79 6.46
N LEU A 104 -13.49 0.03 6.56
CA LEU A 104 -13.56 -1.36 6.09
C LEU A 104 -13.32 -1.43 4.58
N THR A 105 -13.99 -0.58 3.81
CA THR A 105 -13.80 -0.48 2.35
C THR A 105 -12.35 -0.19 1.99
N LYS A 106 -11.68 0.71 2.73
CA LYS A 106 -10.26 0.99 2.50
C LYS A 106 -9.36 -0.20 2.84
N LEU A 107 -9.66 -0.97 3.89
CA LEU A 107 -8.91 -2.18 4.22
C LEU A 107 -9.04 -3.22 3.10
N ASP A 108 -10.24 -3.42 2.56
CA ASP A 108 -10.46 -4.31 1.42
C ASP A 108 -9.68 -3.84 0.18
N GLN A 109 -9.66 -2.53 -0.08
CA GLN A 109 -8.87 -1.96 -1.18
C GLN A 109 -7.36 -2.18 -0.98
N VAL A 110 -6.84 -2.07 0.24
CA VAL A 110 -5.43 -2.36 0.54
C VAL A 110 -5.11 -3.83 0.22
N MET A 111 -5.97 -4.77 0.63
CA MET A 111 -5.78 -6.19 0.34
C MET A 111 -5.80 -6.47 -1.16
N ALA A 112 -6.82 -5.97 -1.87
CA ALA A 112 -6.93 -6.14 -3.32
C ALA A 112 -5.74 -5.54 -4.08
N LEU A 113 -5.24 -4.36 -3.65
CA LEU A 113 -4.07 -3.74 -4.28
C LEU A 113 -2.79 -4.53 -4.00
N LEU A 114 -2.63 -5.10 -2.80
CA LEU A 114 -1.47 -5.92 -2.45
C LEU A 114 -1.38 -7.15 -3.36
N GLU A 115 -2.50 -7.84 -3.56
CA GLU A 115 -2.57 -9.00 -4.47
C GLU A 115 -2.20 -8.62 -5.91
N ARG A 116 -2.73 -7.50 -6.41
CA ARG A 116 -2.43 -7.02 -7.77
C ARG A 116 -0.97 -6.62 -7.94
N ILE A 117 -0.39 -5.95 -6.95
CA ILE A 117 1.04 -5.60 -6.94
C ILE A 117 1.90 -6.87 -6.97
N ASN A 118 1.59 -7.86 -6.14
CA ASN A 118 2.33 -9.12 -6.10
C ASN A 118 2.26 -9.85 -7.43
N LEU A 119 1.07 -9.95 -8.04
CA LEU A 119 0.90 -10.56 -9.35
C LEU A 119 1.73 -9.84 -10.43
N GLN A 120 1.73 -8.51 -10.42
CA GLN A 120 2.49 -7.72 -11.39
C GLN A 120 4.01 -7.86 -11.18
N ASN A 121 4.48 -7.90 -9.94
CA ASN A 121 5.89 -8.19 -9.63
C ASN A 121 6.31 -9.55 -10.20
N CYS A 122 5.56 -10.62 -9.94
CA CYS A 122 5.87 -11.95 -10.46
C CYS A 122 5.95 -11.97 -11.99
N ARG A 123 5.08 -11.21 -12.68
CA ARG A 123 5.13 -11.06 -14.15
C ARG A 123 6.39 -10.34 -14.60
N ASN A 124 6.74 -9.22 -13.96
CA ASN A 124 7.92 -8.45 -14.30
C ASN A 124 9.21 -9.24 -14.05
N ASP A 125 9.28 -10.00 -12.95
CA ASP A 125 10.42 -10.88 -12.64
C ASP A 125 10.61 -11.94 -13.74
N ALA A 126 9.52 -12.60 -14.16
CA ALA A 126 9.55 -13.57 -15.24
C ALA A 126 10.01 -12.95 -16.58
N LEU A 127 9.54 -11.75 -16.92
CA LEU A 127 9.97 -11.01 -18.12
C LEU A 127 11.45 -10.64 -18.06
N PHE A 128 11.92 -10.19 -16.90
CA PHE A 128 13.31 -9.82 -16.70
C PHE A 128 14.24 -11.03 -16.86
N ASP A 129 13.87 -12.18 -16.30
CA ASP A 129 14.67 -13.39 -16.43
C ASP A 129 14.65 -13.96 -17.85
N GLN A 130 13.52 -13.91 -18.56
CA GLN A 130 13.48 -14.24 -19.99
C GLN A 130 14.42 -13.35 -20.82
N ALA A 131 14.46 -12.05 -20.54
CA ALA A 131 15.35 -11.12 -21.23
C ALA A 131 16.85 -11.41 -20.95
N LYS A 132 17.19 -11.92 -19.76
CA LYS A 132 18.55 -12.41 -19.46
C LYS A 132 18.86 -13.72 -20.17
N HIS A 133 17.95 -14.68 -20.17
CA HIS A 133 18.15 -15.99 -20.80
C HIS A 133 18.35 -15.86 -22.32
N LYS A 134 17.57 -15.01 -23.01
CA LYS A 134 17.78 -14.69 -24.43
C LYS A 134 19.18 -14.12 -24.73
N LYS A 135 19.77 -13.38 -23.78
CA LYS A 135 21.14 -12.84 -23.91
C LYS A 135 22.22 -13.88 -23.59
N ALA A 136 21.96 -14.80 -22.67
CA ALA A 136 22.92 -15.82 -22.24
C ALA A 136 23.01 -17.02 -23.20
N PHE A 137 21.91 -17.33 -23.89
CA PHE A 137 21.84 -18.38 -24.91
C PHE A 137 21.17 -17.82 -26.16
N PRO A 138 21.91 -17.05 -27.00
CA PRO A 138 21.46 -16.69 -28.33
C PRO A 138 21.54 -17.95 -29.22
N LEU A 139 20.67 -18.92 -28.99
CA LEU A 139 20.65 -20.15 -29.76
C LEU A 139 19.86 -19.94 -31.06
N TYR A 140 20.61 -19.94 -32.16
CA TYR A 140 20.20 -20.27 -33.53
C TYR A 140 19.15 -19.37 -34.20
N ASP A 141 19.48 -18.10 -34.43
CA ASP A 141 19.00 -17.41 -35.63
C ASP A 141 20.10 -17.49 -36.72
N SER A 142 20.33 -18.70 -37.23
CA SER A 142 21.05 -18.88 -38.49
C SER A 142 20.48 -20.07 -39.26
N PHE A 143 19.75 -19.69 -40.31
CA PHE A 143 19.19 -20.43 -41.46
C PHE A 143 17.87 -21.19 -41.25
#